data_AF-F0F0E9-F1
#
_entry.id   AF-F0F0E9-F1
#
_cell.length_a   1.000
_cell.length_b   1.000
_cell.length_c   1.000
_cell.angle_alpha   90.00
_cell.angle_beta   90.00
_cell.angle_gamma   90.00
#
_symmetry.space_group_name_H-M   'P 1'
#
loop_
_entity.id
_entity.type
_entity.pdbx_description
1 polymer ?
#
loop_
_entity_poly.entity_id
_entity_poly.type
_entity_poly.pdbx_seq_one_letter_code
_entity_poly.pdbx_strand_id
1 'polypeptide(L)'
;MAQNLKIYVSQQSFDDEDEYEIVSSNIDLLNALLNEYLNEDEIHPASLQSYYVDYYHAQVHNGGFSQFVYNTGASGRIFALVEQGLAAMGAEQNLNLFRRAISSLQQFDETQMEAFLNGEYFGENETRDILNQVSDDFFDLDKQENLIDHNGQWLKRHPDIYCVQDEDEWQRIVADLVAAIPNLEERKAAAEAARPRYAKLIDALCRAFGLEFVKINAGDYIEYQGNRYLAWYFSTDQGTRYMLDFGDEAAMFDYQNRTEIGRIDASGFDSE
;
A
#
# COMPACT_ATOMS: atom_id res chain seq x y z
N MET A 1 25.32 7.54 2.64
CA MET A 1 25.42 7.50 4.10
C MET A 1 24.03 7.20 4.60
N ALA A 2 23.79 6.04 5.20
CA ALA A 2 22.51 5.77 5.84
C ALA A 2 22.41 6.73 7.02
N GLN A 3 21.62 7.80 6.88
CA GLN A 3 21.26 8.63 8.01
C GLN A 3 20.53 7.71 8.98
N ASN A 4 21.00 7.67 10.23
CA ASN A 4 20.30 6.97 11.29
C ASN A 4 19.06 7.80 11.65
N LEU A 5 18.04 7.72 10.80
CA LEU A 5 16.77 8.41 10.95
C LEU A 5 16.19 8.11 12.33
N LYS A 6 15.67 9.13 13.00
CA LYS A 6 14.91 8.94 14.23
C LYS A 6 13.52 8.40 13.89
N ILE A 7 12.82 7.91 14.89
CA ILE A 7 11.39 7.61 14.81
C ILE A 7 10.67 8.90 15.16
N TYR A 8 10.20 9.65 14.16
CA TYR A 8 9.48 10.91 14.40
C TYR A 8 7.99 10.64 14.59
N VAL A 9 7.43 11.17 15.67
CA VAL A 9 5.99 11.15 15.96
C VAL A 9 5.59 12.50 16.55
N SER A 10 4.31 12.89 16.46
CA SER A 10 3.86 14.14 17.09
C SER A 10 3.87 14.00 18.62
N GLN A 11 4.20 15.09 19.32
CA GLN A 11 4.14 15.14 20.79
C GLN A 11 2.72 14.81 21.29
N GLN A 12 1.69 15.28 20.59
CA GLN A 12 0.29 14.97 20.90
C GLN A 12 0.03 13.45 20.87
N SER A 13 0.44 12.77 19.80
CA SER A 13 0.26 11.32 19.69
C SER A 13 1.06 10.52 20.73
N PHE A 14 2.23 11.03 21.12
CA PHE A 14 3.06 10.41 22.14
C PHE A 14 2.42 10.50 23.54
N ASP A 15 1.76 11.61 23.84
CA ASP A 15 1.11 11.85 25.13
C ASP A 15 -0.33 11.29 25.20
N ASP A 16 -0.88 10.80 24.08
CA ASP A 16 -2.24 10.26 24.04
C ASP A 16 -2.38 8.95 24.83
N GLU A 17 -3.56 8.75 25.42
CA GLU A 17 -3.91 7.53 26.15
C GLU A 17 -4.22 6.38 25.19
N ASP A 18 -4.70 6.68 23.97
CA ASP A 18 -4.88 5.69 22.91
C ASP A 18 -3.53 5.34 22.28
N GLU A 19 -3.10 4.09 22.43
CA GLU A 19 -1.84 3.60 21.88
C GLU A 19 -1.83 3.57 20.35
N TYR A 20 -2.99 3.66 19.69
CA TYR A 20 -3.05 3.78 18.24
C TYR A 20 -2.53 5.12 17.73
N GLU A 21 -2.65 6.21 18.49
CA GLU A 21 -2.31 7.55 18.00
C GLU A 21 -0.82 7.66 17.62
N ILE A 22 0.08 7.11 18.44
CA ILE A 22 1.52 7.10 18.13
C ILE A 22 1.85 6.18 16.93
N VAL A 23 1.13 5.07 16.78
CA VAL A 23 1.27 4.16 15.64
C VAL A 23 0.84 4.87 14.36
N SER A 24 -0.32 5.53 14.40
CA SER A 24 -0.88 6.35 13.32
C SER A 24 0.08 7.48 12.94
N SER A 25 0.66 8.19 13.91
CA SER A 25 1.64 9.25 13.63
C SER A 25 2.90 8.74 12.93
N ASN A 26 3.40 7.55 13.31
CA ASN A 26 4.50 6.91 12.58
C ASN A 26 4.09 6.50 11.15
N ILE A 27 2.86 6.00 10.96
CA ILE A 27 2.31 5.65 9.64
C ILE A 27 2.21 6.88 8.73
N ASP A 28 1.71 8.00 9.24
CA ASP A 28 1.54 9.23 8.47
C ASP A 28 2.89 9.76 7.95
N LEU A 29 3.92 9.75 8.80
CA LEU A 29 5.27 10.12 8.38
C LEU A 29 5.79 9.18 7.29
N LEU A 30 5.69 7.87 7.50
CA LEU A 30 6.22 6.89 6.58
C LEU A 30 5.52 6.99 5.22
N ASN A 31 4.20 7.13 5.20
CA ASN A 31 3.44 7.35 3.97
C ASN A 31 3.88 8.64 3.27
N ALA A 32 4.09 9.74 4.00
CA ALA A 32 4.58 10.99 3.42
C ALA A 32 5.97 10.82 2.77
N LEU A 33 6.90 10.14 3.44
CA LEU A 33 8.26 9.93 2.94
C LEU A 33 8.33 8.92 1.79
N LEU A 34 7.55 7.84 1.84
CA LEU A 34 7.45 6.86 0.75
C LEU A 34 6.83 7.50 -0.50
N ASN A 35 5.83 8.37 -0.34
CA ASN A 35 5.26 9.16 -1.43
C ASN A 35 6.28 10.13 -2.05
N GLU A 36 7.27 10.56 -1.27
CA GLU A 36 8.41 11.37 -1.72
C GLU A 36 9.63 10.52 -2.13
N TYR A 37 9.41 9.24 -2.46
CA TYR A 37 10.42 8.32 -3.03
C TYR A 37 11.59 8.01 -2.09
N LEU A 38 11.41 8.15 -0.78
CA LEU A 38 12.33 7.58 0.20
C LEU A 38 12.23 6.06 0.11
N ASN A 39 13.36 5.36 0.03
CA ASN A 39 13.34 3.91 -0.01
C ASN A 39 13.26 3.36 1.42
N GLU A 40 12.64 2.20 1.57
CA GLU A 40 12.53 1.54 2.88
C GLU A 40 13.88 1.26 3.56
N ASP A 41 14.94 0.94 2.80
CA ASP A 41 16.27 0.70 3.38
C ASP A 41 16.93 1.97 3.93
N GLU A 42 16.34 3.13 3.65
CA GLU A 42 16.74 4.42 4.20
C GLU A 42 15.92 4.75 5.46
N ILE A 43 14.81 4.07 5.75
CA ILE A 43 13.94 4.33 6.92
C ILE A 43 14.49 3.63 8.17
N HIS A 44 14.25 4.21 9.35
CA HIS A 44 14.59 3.56 10.61
C HIS A 44 13.89 2.19 10.72
N PRO A 45 14.63 1.07 10.97
CA PRO A 45 14.03 -0.26 10.95
C PRO A 45 12.84 -0.44 11.89
N ALA A 46 12.87 0.17 13.08
CA ALA A 46 11.76 0.07 14.02
C ALA A 46 10.49 0.80 13.55
N SER A 47 10.61 1.89 12.78
CA SER A 47 9.46 2.55 12.17
C SER A 47 8.79 1.64 11.14
N LEU A 48 9.58 0.95 10.32
CA LEU A 48 9.05 -0.03 9.35
C LEU A 48 8.44 -1.24 10.04
N GLN A 49 9.06 -1.74 11.10
CA GLN A 49 8.51 -2.85 11.90
C GLN A 49 7.15 -2.47 12.50
N SER A 50 7.04 -1.28 13.11
CA SER A 50 5.75 -0.75 13.59
C SER A 50 4.72 -0.66 12.47
N TYR A 51 5.10 -0.08 11.32
CA TYR A 51 4.23 0.11 10.18
C TYR A 51 3.70 -1.22 9.64
N TYR A 52 4.59 -2.20 9.44
CA TYR A 52 4.19 -3.48 8.86
C TYR A 52 3.44 -4.39 9.83
N VAL A 53 3.68 -4.28 11.14
CA VAL A 53 2.83 -4.97 12.14
C VAL A 53 1.41 -4.39 12.15
N ASP A 54 1.26 -3.07 12.09
CA ASP A 54 -0.06 -2.45 11.93
C ASP A 54 -0.72 -2.86 10.61
N TYR A 55 0.03 -2.81 9.51
CA TYR A 55 -0.46 -3.25 8.21
C TYR A 55 -0.93 -4.71 8.23
N TYR A 56 -0.16 -5.60 8.84
CA TYR A 56 -0.55 -7.00 9.05
C TYR A 56 -1.87 -7.09 9.82
N HIS A 57 -1.97 -6.42 10.97
CA HIS A 57 -3.17 -6.40 11.79
C HIS A 57 -4.38 -5.88 10.98
N ALA A 58 -4.25 -4.75 10.29
CA ALA A 58 -5.29 -4.16 9.46
C ALA A 58 -5.74 -5.08 8.30
N GLN A 59 -4.82 -5.71 7.58
CA GLN A 59 -5.17 -6.63 6.50
C GLN A 59 -5.91 -7.86 7.01
N VAL A 60 -5.48 -8.44 8.14
CA VAL A 60 -6.16 -9.61 8.71
C VAL A 60 -7.57 -9.25 9.19
N HIS A 61 -7.76 -8.08 9.81
CA HIS A 61 -9.09 -7.59 10.19
C HIS A 61 -10.00 -7.35 8.99
N ASN A 62 -9.45 -6.84 7.88
CA ASN A 62 -10.25 -6.50 6.70
C ASN A 62 -10.67 -7.71 5.85
N GLY A 63 -9.84 -8.75 5.77
CA GLY A 63 -10.10 -9.87 4.86
C GLY A 63 -9.32 -11.14 5.15
N GLY A 64 -8.80 -11.27 6.38
CA GLY A 64 -8.07 -12.43 6.86
C GLY A 64 -6.62 -12.48 6.42
N PHE A 65 -5.91 -13.53 6.85
CA PHE A 65 -4.49 -13.73 6.53
C PHE A 65 -4.22 -13.80 5.02
N SER A 66 -5.17 -14.33 4.24
CA SER A 66 -5.04 -14.35 2.78
C SER A 66 -4.94 -12.96 2.16
N GLN A 67 -5.64 -11.95 2.70
CA GLN A 67 -5.56 -10.57 2.20
C GLN A 67 -4.17 -9.98 2.44
N PHE A 68 -3.59 -10.26 3.61
CA PHE A 68 -2.22 -9.86 3.92
C PHE A 68 -1.22 -10.50 2.95
N VAL A 69 -1.33 -11.81 2.68
CA VAL A 69 -0.45 -12.50 1.72
C VAL A 69 -0.62 -11.94 0.31
N TYR A 70 -1.86 -11.75 -0.14
CA TYR A 70 -2.17 -11.22 -1.47
C TYR A 70 -1.63 -9.80 -1.66
N ASN A 71 -1.96 -8.87 -0.74
CA ASN A 71 -1.58 -7.47 -0.88
C ASN A 71 -0.08 -7.22 -0.70
N THR A 72 0.64 -8.10 -0.01
CA THR A 72 2.10 -8.03 0.11
C THR A 72 2.83 -8.74 -1.03
N GLY A 73 2.11 -9.40 -1.95
CA GLY A 73 2.72 -10.25 -2.98
C GLY A 73 3.52 -11.41 -2.40
N ALA A 74 3.13 -11.91 -1.22
CA ALA A 74 3.89 -12.88 -0.42
C ALA A 74 5.37 -12.49 -0.17
N SER A 75 5.65 -11.18 -0.01
CA SER A 75 7.00 -10.66 0.16
C SER A 75 7.67 -11.18 1.44
N GLY A 76 8.70 -12.02 1.28
CA GLY A 76 9.50 -12.53 2.39
C GLY A 76 10.20 -11.43 3.20
N ARG A 77 10.50 -10.28 2.58
CA ARG A 77 11.03 -9.09 3.28
C ARG A 77 9.98 -8.51 4.24
N ILE A 78 8.73 -8.33 3.77
CA ILE A 78 7.65 -7.83 4.61
C ILE A 78 7.37 -8.82 5.76
N PHE A 79 7.35 -10.13 5.48
CA PHE A 79 7.20 -11.13 6.53
C PHE A 79 8.29 -11.05 7.59
N ALA A 80 9.54 -10.85 7.18
CA ALA A 80 10.65 -10.67 8.12
C ALA A 80 10.49 -9.38 8.97
N LEU A 81 9.99 -8.29 8.40
CA LEU A 81 9.72 -7.05 9.15
C LEU A 81 8.61 -7.23 10.18
N VAL A 82 7.52 -7.92 9.81
CA VAL A 82 6.44 -8.27 10.75
C VAL A 82 6.96 -9.18 11.86
N GLU A 83 7.68 -10.25 11.51
CA GLU A 83 8.23 -11.19 12.51
C GLU A 83 9.18 -10.49 13.50
N GLN A 84 10.09 -9.65 12.99
CA GLN A 84 11.02 -8.88 13.82
C GLN A 84 10.29 -7.85 14.69
N GLY A 85 9.27 -7.18 14.15
CA GLY A 85 8.44 -6.23 14.88
C GLY A 85 7.68 -6.89 16.04
N LEU A 86 6.97 -7.99 15.76
CA LEU A 86 6.26 -8.77 16.79
C LEU A 86 7.20 -9.22 17.91
N ALA A 87 8.41 -9.69 17.55
CA ALA A 87 9.43 -10.05 18.52
C ALA A 87 9.92 -8.87 19.35
N ALA A 88 10.19 -7.71 18.72
CA ALA A 88 10.67 -6.51 19.40
C ALA A 88 9.62 -5.91 20.36
N MET A 89 8.33 -6.00 20.00
CA MET A 89 7.19 -5.56 20.80
C MET A 89 6.84 -6.53 21.94
N GLY A 90 7.44 -7.72 21.97
CA GLY A 90 7.13 -8.76 22.95
C GLY A 90 5.73 -9.37 22.78
N ALA A 91 5.15 -9.30 21.57
CA ALA A 91 3.87 -9.92 21.24
C ALA A 91 4.06 -11.42 20.92
N GLU A 92 4.41 -12.20 21.95
CA GLU A 92 4.89 -13.58 21.79
C GLU A 92 3.82 -14.51 21.19
N GLN A 93 2.55 -14.32 21.53
CA GLN A 93 1.49 -15.20 21.03
C GLN A 93 1.22 -14.93 19.56
N ASN A 94 1.14 -13.65 19.18
CA ASN A 94 0.99 -13.23 17.79
C ASN A 94 2.21 -13.61 16.96
N LEU A 95 3.43 -13.51 17.49
CA LEU A 95 4.64 -13.97 16.83
C LEU A 95 4.56 -15.47 16.48
N ASN A 96 4.11 -16.30 17.43
CA ASN A 96 3.97 -17.74 17.21
C ASN A 96 2.86 -18.06 16.20
N LEU A 97 1.75 -17.34 16.26
CA LEU A 97 0.66 -17.47 15.29
C LEU A 97 1.13 -17.08 13.88
N PHE A 98 1.79 -15.92 13.75
CA PHE A 98 2.33 -15.43 12.49
C PHE A 98 3.31 -16.42 11.86
N ARG A 99 4.25 -16.97 12.63
CA ARG A 99 5.19 -18.01 12.18
C ARG A 99 4.48 -19.26 11.65
N ARG A 100 3.41 -19.70 12.32
CA ARG A 100 2.59 -20.82 11.83
C ARG A 100 1.86 -20.46 10.54
N ALA A 101 1.29 -19.25 10.46
CA ALA A 101 0.56 -18.77 9.30
C ALA A 101 1.48 -18.70 8.06
N ILE A 102 2.66 -18.09 8.16
CA ILE A 102 3.64 -18.07 7.05
C ILE A 102 4.15 -19.47 6.72
N SER A 103 4.32 -20.37 7.70
CA SER A 103 4.74 -21.75 7.43
C SER A 103 3.68 -22.53 6.64
N SER A 104 2.40 -22.19 6.78
CA SER A 104 1.32 -22.82 6.02
C SER A 104 1.44 -22.56 4.52
N LEU A 105 2.13 -21.50 4.10
CA LEU A 105 2.37 -21.21 2.68
C LEU A 105 3.15 -22.33 1.97
N GLN A 106 3.93 -23.12 2.71
CA GLN A 106 4.71 -24.24 2.17
C GLN A 106 3.85 -25.38 1.60
N GLN A 107 2.54 -25.38 1.86
CA GLN A 107 1.62 -26.36 1.27
C GLN A 107 1.26 -26.06 -0.19
N PHE A 108 1.53 -24.83 -0.66
CA PHE A 108 1.28 -24.43 -2.03
C PHE A 108 2.57 -24.51 -2.84
N ASP A 109 2.48 -25.01 -4.06
CA ASP A 109 3.58 -24.90 -5.01
C ASP A 109 3.65 -23.48 -5.63
N GLU A 110 4.74 -23.22 -6.34
CA GLU A 110 5.00 -21.94 -7.00
C GLU A 110 3.88 -21.58 -8.00
N THR A 111 3.34 -22.56 -8.74
CA THR A 111 2.28 -22.33 -9.72
C THR A 111 0.97 -21.93 -9.04
N GLN A 112 0.61 -22.57 -7.94
CA GLN A 112 -0.57 -22.22 -7.14
C GLN A 112 -0.45 -20.83 -6.53
N MET A 113 0.74 -20.47 -6.04
CA MET A 113 0.96 -19.16 -5.46
C MET A 113 0.98 -18.04 -6.51
N GLU A 114 1.62 -18.26 -7.66
CA GLU A 114 1.57 -17.34 -8.79
C GLU A 114 0.14 -17.15 -9.29
N ALA A 115 -0.64 -18.23 -9.41
CA ALA A 115 -2.05 -18.14 -9.81
C ALA A 115 -2.90 -17.37 -8.78
N PHE A 116 -2.62 -17.53 -7.49
CA PHE A 116 -3.29 -16.78 -6.44
C PHE A 116 -2.94 -15.29 -6.47
N LEU A 117 -1.66 -14.94 -6.56
CA LEU A 117 -1.17 -13.56 -6.52
C LEU A 117 -1.51 -12.76 -7.78
N ASN A 118 -1.61 -13.43 -8.93
CA ASN A 118 -1.97 -12.80 -10.21
C ASN A 118 -3.46 -12.94 -10.59
N GLY A 119 -4.24 -13.65 -9.77
CA GLY A 119 -5.65 -13.94 -10.02
C GLY A 119 -6.61 -12.92 -9.40
N GLU A 120 -7.92 -13.11 -9.62
CA GLU A 120 -8.94 -12.33 -8.92
C GLU A 120 -9.01 -12.74 -7.45
N TYR A 121 -8.89 -11.77 -6.54
CA TYR A 121 -8.98 -12.01 -5.10
C TYR A 121 -10.40 -12.36 -4.63
N PHE A 122 -11.40 -11.70 -5.24
CA PHE A 122 -12.82 -11.91 -4.94
C PHE A 122 -13.40 -13.08 -5.76
N GLY A 123 -14.48 -13.68 -5.26
CA GLY A 123 -15.11 -14.84 -5.90
C GLY A 123 -14.68 -16.18 -5.30
N GLU A 124 -14.81 -17.26 -6.07
CA GLU A 124 -14.36 -18.61 -5.68
C GLU A 124 -12.82 -18.65 -5.70
N ASN A 125 -12.19 -18.90 -4.55
CA ASN A 125 -10.73 -18.91 -4.43
C ASN A 125 -10.30 -19.88 -3.32
N GLU A 126 -9.93 -21.10 -3.71
CA GLU A 126 -9.57 -22.17 -2.77
C GLU A 126 -8.30 -21.84 -1.95
N THR A 127 -7.28 -21.23 -2.57
CA THR A 127 -6.05 -20.80 -1.87
C THR A 127 -6.37 -19.78 -0.78
N ARG A 128 -7.22 -18.79 -1.08
CA ARG A 128 -7.70 -17.80 -0.10
C ARG A 128 -8.39 -18.49 1.08
N ASP A 129 -9.30 -19.41 0.78
CA ASP A 129 -10.13 -20.07 1.79
C ASP A 129 -9.28 -20.95 2.72
N ILE A 130 -8.25 -21.63 2.18
CA ILE A 130 -7.27 -22.39 2.98
C ILE A 130 -6.43 -21.44 3.85
N LEU A 131 -5.90 -20.36 3.28
CA LEU A 131 -5.09 -19.39 4.03
C LEU A 131 -5.88 -18.72 5.15
N ASN A 132 -7.18 -18.51 4.98
CA ASN A 132 -8.03 -17.88 5.99
C ASN A 132 -8.37 -18.79 7.17
N GLN A 133 -8.05 -20.08 7.14
CA GLN A 133 -8.27 -20.98 8.29
C GLN A 133 -7.49 -20.54 9.54
N VAL A 134 -6.37 -19.81 9.37
CA VAL A 134 -5.59 -19.26 10.50
C VAL A 134 -6.15 -17.93 11.02
N SER A 135 -7.09 -17.30 10.31
CA SER A 135 -7.68 -16.02 10.71
C SER A 135 -8.55 -16.16 11.96
N ASP A 136 -9.24 -17.28 12.15
CA ASP A 136 -10.05 -17.51 13.36
C ASP A 136 -9.19 -17.50 14.63
N ASP A 137 -8.03 -18.17 14.58
CA ASP A 137 -7.04 -18.16 15.67
C ASP A 137 -6.53 -16.73 15.96
N PHE A 138 -6.39 -15.89 14.93
CA PHE A 138 -6.01 -14.48 15.08
C PHE A 138 -7.10 -13.69 15.81
N PHE A 139 -8.35 -13.78 15.38
CA PHE A 139 -9.45 -13.05 16.01
C PHE A 139 -9.72 -13.49 17.47
N ASP A 140 -9.45 -14.75 17.81
CA ASP A 140 -9.53 -15.23 19.18
C ASP A 140 -8.35 -14.77 20.04
N LEU A 141 -7.17 -14.64 19.43
CA LEU A 141 -5.98 -14.12 20.10
C LEU A 141 -6.05 -12.60 20.32
N ASP A 142 -6.59 -11.85 19.36
CA ASP A 142 -6.71 -10.38 19.41
C ASP A 142 -7.52 -9.90 20.63
N LYS A 143 -8.42 -10.74 21.15
CA LYS A 143 -9.17 -10.51 22.40
C LYS A 143 -8.31 -10.60 23.66
N GLN A 144 -7.10 -11.14 23.57
CA GLN A 144 -6.21 -11.47 24.69
C GLN A 144 -4.86 -10.74 24.61
N GLU A 145 -4.31 -10.59 23.40
CA GLU A 145 -3.05 -9.90 23.12
C GLU A 145 -3.30 -8.85 22.02
N ASN A 146 -3.59 -7.62 22.46
CA ASN A 146 -3.89 -6.50 21.56
C ASN A 146 -2.60 -6.00 20.90
N LEU A 147 -2.47 -6.24 19.59
CA LEU A 147 -1.28 -5.85 18.84
C LEU A 147 -1.06 -4.34 18.77
N ILE A 148 -2.13 -3.54 18.77
CA ILE A 148 -2.02 -2.09 18.74
C ILE A 148 -1.40 -1.58 20.04
N ASP A 149 -1.85 -2.10 21.19
CA ASP A 149 -1.27 -1.74 22.50
C ASP A 149 0.21 -2.11 22.58
N HIS A 150 0.57 -3.32 22.12
CA HIS A 150 1.96 -3.76 22.09
C HIS A 150 2.85 -2.87 21.21
N ASN A 151 2.33 -2.47 20.03
CA ASN A 151 3.04 -1.63 19.09
C ASN A 151 3.24 -0.20 19.63
N GLY A 152 2.17 0.46 20.06
CA GLY A 152 2.22 1.82 20.59
C GLY A 152 3.10 1.94 21.84
N GLN A 153 2.95 1.02 22.79
CA GLN A 153 3.79 1.03 23.99
C GLN A 153 5.27 0.74 23.69
N TRP A 154 5.56 -0.05 22.65
CA TRP A 154 6.93 -0.30 22.22
C TRP A 154 7.55 0.95 21.59
N LEU A 155 6.82 1.65 20.71
CA LEU A 155 7.24 2.94 20.15
C LEU A 155 7.49 3.97 21.25
N LYS A 156 6.56 4.15 22.20
CA LYS A 156 6.70 5.10 23.33
C LYS A 156 7.98 4.87 24.15
N ARG A 157 8.47 3.62 24.21
CA ARG A 157 9.68 3.22 24.95
C ARG A 157 10.94 3.18 24.09
N HIS A 158 10.83 3.42 22.78
CA HIS A 158 11.96 3.28 21.87
C HIS A 158 13.00 4.40 22.07
N PRO A 159 14.31 4.09 22.21
CA PRO A 159 15.33 5.09 22.54
C PRO A 159 15.61 6.12 21.44
N ASP A 160 15.25 5.80 20.19
CA ASP A 160 15.40 6.68 19.03
C ASP A 160 14.13 7.46 18.67
N ILE A 161 13.13 7.49 19.56
CA ILE A 161 11.95 8.32 19.36
C ILE A 161 12.30 9.81 19.44
N TYR A 162 11.69 10.59 18.57
CA TYR A 162 11.74 12.04 18.56
C TYR A 162 10.33 12.61 18.48
N CYS A 163 9.89 13.27 19.54
CA CYS A 163 8.57 13.88 19.62
C CYS A 163 8.61 15.28 19.00
N VAL A 164 7.92 15.45 17.88
CA VAL A 164 7.79 16.69 17.13
C VAL A 164 6.77 17.58 17.82
N GLN A 165 7.16 18.81 18.15
CA GLN A 165 6.40 19.66 19.07
C GLN A 165 5.20 20.34 18.40
N ASP A 166 5.35 20.72 17.13
CA ASP A 166 4.33 21.44 16.38
C ASP A 166 4.38 21.12 14.87
N GLU A 167 3.36 21.58 14.16
CA GLU A 167 3.19 21.36 12.72
C GLU A 167 4.32 22.00 11.88
N ASP A 168 4.85 23.16 12.31
CA ASP A 168 5.93 23.84 11.58
C ASP A 168 7.24 23.03 11.66
N GLU A 169 7.54 22.45 12.84
CA GLU A 169 8.63 21.50 13.00
C GLU A 169 8.41 20.23 12.17
N TRP A 170 7.19 19.69 12.15
CA TRP A 170 6.85 18.51 11.35
C TRP A 170 7.13 18.73 9.87
N GLN A 171 6.60 19.81 9.30
CA GLN A 171 6.80 20.17 7.90
C GLN A 171 8.27 20.38 7.57
N ARG A 172 9.03 21.02 8.47
CA ARG A 172 10.47 21.22 8.29
C ARG A 172 11.24 19.90 8.32
N ILE A 173 10.93 18.99 9.25
CA ILE A 173 11.55 17.67 9.30
C ILE A 173 11.28 16.91 8.01
N VAL A 174 10.02 16.84 7.56
CA VAL A 174 9.67 16.17 6.30
C VAL A 174 10.44 16.80 5.13
N ALA A 175 10.45 18.13 5.01
CA ALA A 175 11.18 18.81 3.94
C ALA A 175 12.69 18.53 3.97
N ASP A 176 13.30 18.53 5.15
CA ASP A 176 14.73 18.24 5.33
C ASP A 176 15.06 16.78 4.95
N LEU A 177 14.21 15.83 5.33
CA LEU A 177 14.35 14.42 4.97
C LEU A 177 14.21 14.21 3.46
N VAL A 178 13.22 14.82 2.84
CA VAL A 178 13.01 14.75 1.38
C VAL A 178 14.18 15.37 0.63
N ALA A 179 14.67 16.54 1.07
CA ALA A 179 15.83 17.19 0.49
C ALA A 179 17.13 16.36 0.61
N ALA A 180 17.19 15.47 1.60
CA ALA A 180 18.32 14.56 1.81
C ALA A 180 18.25 13.28 0.95
N ILE A 181 17.13 13.00 0.26
CA ILE A 181 16.97 11.79 -0.56
C ILE A 181 18.00 11.80 -1.71
N PRO A 182 18.90 10.81 -1.78
CA PRO A 182 19.90 10.77 -2.83
C PRO A 182 19.26 10.40 -4.17
N ASN A 183 19.66 11.11 -5.22
CA ASN A 183 19.18 10.92 -6.59
C ASN A 183 17.65 11.06 -6.73
N LEU A 184 17.01 11.90 -5.91
CA LEU A 184 15.55 12.08 -5.89
C LEU A 184 14.95 12.34 -7.29
N GLU A 185 15.58 13.20 -8.09
CA GLU A 185 15.11 13.50 -9.45
C GLU A 185 15.21 12.27 -10.37
N GLU A 186 16.24 11.44 -10.22
CA GLU A 186 16.36 10.18 -10.97
C GLU A 186 15.30 9.17 -10.53
N ARG A 187 15.00 9.09 -9.22
CA ARG A 187 13.94 8.23 -8.69
C ARG A 187 12.57 8.67 -9.20
N LYS A 188 12.28 9.97 -9.20
CA LYS A 188 11.06 10.56 -9.79
C LYS A 188 10.93 10.21 -11.26
N ALA A 189 12.00 10.40 -12.04
CA ALA A 189 12.01 10.07 -13.45
C ALA A 189 11.81 8.56 -13.69
N ALA A 190 12.45 7.71 -12.89
CA ALA A 190 12.30 6.26 -12.98
C ALA A 190 10.88 5.81 -12.60
N ALA A 191 10.28 6.38 -11.55
CA ALA A 191 8.91 6.09 -11.14
C ALA A 191 7.91 6.53 -12.23
N GLU A 192 8.07 7.73 -12.78
CA GLU A 192 7.25 8.21 -13.90
C GLU A 192 7.40 7.32 -15.14
N ALA A 193 8.63 6.89 -15.46
CA ALA A 193 8.89 5.95 -16.54
C ALA A 193 8.28 4.56 -16.28
N ALA A 194 8.26 4.10 -15.03
CA ALA A 194 7.67 2.83 -14.62
C ALA A 194 6.15 2.87 -14.42
N ARG A 195 5.52 4.06 -14.50
CA ARG A 195 4.06 4.16 -14.35
C ARG A 195 3.35 3.23 -15.35
N PRO A 196 2.32 2.49 -14.90
CA PRO A 196 1.53 1.63 -15.77
C PRO A 196 0.98 2.38 -16.96
N ARG A 197 0.82 1.67 -18.08
CA ARG A 197 0.37 2.25 -19.34
C ARG A 197 -0.98 2.93 -19.17
N TYR A 198 -1.92 2.30 -18.48
CA TYR A 198 -3.25 2.86 -18.26
C TYR A 198 -3.20 4.23 -17.56
N ALA A 199 -2.29 4.42 -16.60
CA ALA A 199 -2.17 5.66 -15.85
C ALA A 199 -1.62 6.79 -16.74
N LYS A 200 -0.60 6.48 -17.56
CA LYS A 200 -0.05 7.42 -18.55
C LYS A 200 -1.09 7.81 -19.60
N LEU A 201 -1.91 6.86 -20.06
CA LEU A 201 -2.98 7.11 -21.03
C LEU A 201 -4.10 7.98 -20.44
N ILE A 202 -4.50 7.75 -19.19
CA ILE A 202 -5.50 8.58 -18.51
C ILE A 202 -5.02 10.03 -18.41
N ASP A 203 -3.77 10.27 -18.02
CA ASP A 203 -3.21 11.63 -17.97
C ASP A 203 -3.19 12.29 -19.35
N ALA A 204 -2.80 11.55 -20.38
CA ALA A 204 -2.76 12.03 -21.76
C ALA A 204 -4.16 12.40 -22.27
N LEU A 205 -5.17 11.57 -21.98
CA LEU A 205 -6.57 11.85 -22.31
C LEU A 205 -7.07 13.08 -21.55
N CYS A 206 -6.87 13.17 -20.24
CA CYS A 206 -7.28 14.34 -19.45
C CYS A 206 -6.67 15.62 -20.01
N ARG A 207 -5.37 15.61 -20.34
CA ARG A 207 -4.68 16.74 -20.97
C ARG A 207 -5.26 17.09 -22.34
N ALA A 208 -5.51 16.09 -23.19
CA ALA A 208 -6.04 16.29 -24.54
C ALA A 208 -7.44 16.90 -24.53
N PHE A 209 -8.25 16.59 -23.51
CA PHE A 209 -9.64 17.04 -23.38
C PHE A 209 -9.84 18.14 -22.34
N GLY A 210 -8.76 18.72 -21.79
CA GLY A 210 -8.82 19.85 -20.87
C GLY A 210 -9.50 19.53 -19.53
N LEU A 211 -9.32 18.30 -19.03
CA LEU A 211 -9.83 17.82 -17.75
C LEU A 211 -8.71 17.82 -16.70
N GLU A 212 -9.06 18.16 -15.47
CA GLU A 212 -8.16 18.00 -14.33
C GLU A 212 -8.36 16.61 -13.73
N PHE A 213 -7.30 15.80 -13.78
CA PHE A 213 -7.31 14.46 -13.19
C PHE A 213 -7.33 14.55 -11.66
N VAL A 214 -8.20 13.77 -11.01
CA VAL A 214 -8.29 13.70 -9.55
C VAL A 214 -7.72 12.39 -9.02
N LYS A 215 -8.23 11.25 -9.48
CA LYS A 215 -7.77 9.91 -9.05
C LYS A 215 -8.27 8.79 -9.96
N ILE A 216 -7.56 7.67 -9.98
CA ILE A 216 -8.07 6.40 -10.51
C ILE A 216 -8.91 5.72 -9.41
N ASN A 217 -10.05 5.16 -9.80
CA ASN A 217 -11.01 4.56 -8.88
C ASN A 217 -10.92 3.03 -8.88
N ALA A 218 -11.01 2.40 -10.05
CA ALA A 218 -11.06 0.94 -10.21
C ALA A 218 -10.80 0.53 -11.67
N GLY A 219 -10.44 -0.74 -11.86
CA GLY A 219 -10.50 -1.42 -13.15
C GLY A 219 -11.63 -2.47 -13.13
N ASP A 220 -12.44 -2.54 -14.17
CA ASP A 220 -13.45 -3.59 -14.32
C ASP A 220 -13.67 -3.94 -15.80
N TYR A 221 -14.01 -5.19 -16.08
CA TYR A 221 -14.23 -5.65 -17.45
C TYR A 221 -15.62 -5.26 -17.95
N ILE A 222 -15.69 -4.66 -19.13
CA ILE A 222 -16.94 -4.33 -19.82
C ILE A 222 -16.98 -4.92 -21.22
N GLU A 223 -18.18 -5.11 -21.74
CA GLU A 223 -18.39 -5.39 -23.16
C GLU A 223 -18.48 -4.09 -23.96
N TYR A 224 -17.65 -3.97 -25.00
CA TYR A 224 -17.69 -2.87 -25.96
C TYR A 224 -17.57 -3.45 -27.38
N GLN A 225 -18.59 -3.17 -28.20
CA GLN A 225 -18.67 -3.66 -29.59
C GLN A 225 -18.49 -5.18 -29.74
N GLY A 226 -18.97 -5.95 -28.76
CA GLY A 226 -18.91 -7.42 -28.78
C GLY A 226 -17.57 -8.02 -28.32
N ASN A 227 -16.62 -7.20 -27.88
CA ASN A 227 -15.37 -7.64 -27.26
C ASN A 227 -15.33 -7.23 -25.78
N ARG A 228 -14.63 -8.01 -24.97
CA ARG A 228 -14.41 -7.73 -23.54
C ARG A 228 -13.15 -6.88 -23.38
N TYR A 229 -13.27 -5.73 -22.72
CA TYR A 229 -12.16 -4.82 -22.43
C TYR A 229 -12.08 -4.51 -20.94
N LEU A 230 -10.87 -4.31 -20.42
CA LEU A 230 -10.66 -3.74 -19.09
C LEU A 230 -10.89 -2.23 -19.15
N ALA A 231 -11.94 -1.74 -18.50
CA ALA A 231 -12.22 -0.32 -18.34
C ALA A 231 -11.58 0.21 -17.06
N TRP A 232 -10.78 1.27 -17.19
CA TRP A 232 -10.23 1.98 -16.06
C TRP A 232 -11.09 3.20 -15.72
N TYR A 233 -11.72 3.19 -14.56
CA TYR A 233 -12.57 4.27 -14.07
C TYR A 233 -11.74 5.28 -13.28
N PHE A 234 -11.94 6.56 -13.55
CA PHE A 234 -11.23 7.65 -12.88
C PHE A 234 -12.11 8.89 -12.70
N SER A 235 -11.74 9.72 -11.75
CA SER A 235 -12.44 10.95 -11.39
C SER A 235 -11.71 12.15 -11.97
N THR A 236 -12.47 13.12 -12.48
CA THR A 236 -11.99 14.43 -12.94
C THR A 236 -12.76 15.56 -12.26
N ASP A 237 -12.31 16.80 -12.44
CA ASP A 237 -13.05 18.01 -12.05
C ASP A 237 -14.48 18.09 -12.64
N GLN A 238 -14.74 17.37 -13.73
CA GLN A 238 -16.03 17.35 -14.42
C GLN A 238 -16.82 16.05 -14.21
N GLY A 239 -16.40 15.22 -13.25
CA GLY A 239 -17.07 13.97 -12.88
C GLY A 239 -16.33 12.71 -13.32
N THR A 240 -16.98 11.57 -13.17
CA THR A 240 -16.38 10.25 -13.41
C THR A 240 -16.30 9.93 -14.90
N ARG A 241 -15.18 9.36 -15.30
CA ARG A 241 -14.87 8.89 -16.65
C ARG A 241 -14.43 7.44 -16.60
N TYR A 242 -14.44 6.79 -17.76
CA TYR A 242 -13.70 5.54 -17.93
C TYR A 242 -12.93 5.56 -19.24
N MET A 243 -11.79 4.88 -19.25
CA MET A 243 -10.93 4.73 -20.41
C MET A 243 -10.95 3.27 -20.90
N LEU A 244 -10.98 3.09 -22.21
CA LEU A 244 -10.69 1.83 -22.89
C LEU A 244 -9.40 1.97 -23.70
N ASP A 245 -8.49 1.03 -23.51
CA ASP A 245 -7.24 0.92 -24.26
C ASP A 245 -7.41 -0.12 -25.37
N PHE A 246 -7.17 0.28 -26.61
CA PHE A 246 -7.26 -0.55 -27.80
C PHE A 246 -5.88 -0.94 -28.36
N GLY A 247 -4.80 -0.56 -27.67
CA GLY A 247 -3.42 -0.80 -28.08
C GLY A 247 -2.80 0.37 -28.83
N ASP A 248 -3.27 0.67 -30.03
CA ASP A 248 -2.80 1.82 -30.83
C ASP A 248 -3.60 3.11 -30.55
N GLU A 249 -4.79 3.00 -29.96
CA GLU A 249 -5.61 4.11 -29.52
C GLU A 249 -6.13 3.90 -28.10
N ALA A 250 -6.42 5.00 -27.40
CA ALA A 250 -7.18 4.98 -26.16
C ALA A 250 -8.37 5.94 -26.25
N ALA A 251 -9.53 5.53 -25.75
CA ALA A 251 -10.74 6.36 -25.74
C ALA A 251 -11.22 6.65 -24.33
N MET A 252 -11.67 7.89 -24.11
CA MET A 252 -12.33 8.31 -22.88
C MET A 252 -13.85 8.36 -23.10
N PHE A 253 -14.60 7.92 -22.09
CA PHE A 253 -16.05 7.94 -22.07
C PHE A 253 -16.58 8.64 -20.81
N ASP A 254 -17.74 9.28 -20.94
CA ASP A 254 -18.51 9.76 -19.80
C ASP A 254 -19.17 8.58 -19.08
N TYR A 255 -18.97 8.47 -17.76
CA TYR A 255 -19.50 7.35 -16.98
C TYR A 255 -21.03 7.33 -16.94
N GLN A 256 -21.67 8.49 -16.83
CA GLN A 256 -23.13 8.57 -16.64
C GLN A 256 -23.87 8.24 -17.93
N ASN A 257 -23.45 8.86 -19.03
CA ASN A 257 -24.17 8.76 -20.31
C ASN A 257 -23.59 7.67 -21.22
N ARG A 258 -22.45 7.06 -20.85
CA ARG A 258 -21.74 6.02 -21.61
C ARG A 258 -21.39 6.47 -23.04
N THR A 259 -21.18 7.76 -23.22
CA THR A 259 -20.84 8.38 -24.50
C THR A 259 -19.34 8.60 -24.59
N GLU A 260 -18.76 8.31 -25.75
CA GLU A 260 -17.37 8.63 -26.04
C GLU A 260 -17.17 10.14 -26.04
N ILE A 261 -16.17 10.62 -25.28
CA ILE A 261 -15.74 12.02 -25.25
C ILE A 261 -14.71 12.26 -26.34
N GLY A 262 -13.79 11.31 -26.53
CA GLY A 262 -12.84 11.31 -27.63
C GLY A 262 -11.71 10.30 -27.45
N ARG A 263 -10.78 10.30 -28.41
CA ARG A 263 -9.65 9.37 -28.53
C ARG A 263 -8.32 10.09 -28.66
N ILE A 264 -7.25 9.41 -28.27
CA ILE A 264 -5.86 9.78 -28.54
C ILE A 264 -5.13 8.63 -29.22
N ASP A 265 -4.09 8.96 -29.98
CA ASP A 265 -3.08 8.01 -30.43
C ASP A 265 -2.29 7.51 -29.20
N ALA A 266 -2.23 6.19 -29.06
CA ALA A 266 -1.60 5.48 -27.96
C ALA A 266 -0.39 4.65 -28.41
N SER A 267 0.01 4.73 -29.69
CA SER A 267 1.12 3.97 -30.27
C SER A 267 2.49 4.31 -29.66
N GLY A 268 2.65 5.51 -29.11
CA GLY A 268 3.87 5.96 -28.43
C GLY A 268 3.99 5.59 -26.95
N PHE A 269 3.00 4.89 -26.40
CA PHE A 269 3.04 4.37 -25.04
C PHE A 269 3.53 2.92 -25.10
N ASP A 270 4.43 2.51 -24.21
CA ASP A 270 4.88 1.12 -24.15
C ASP A 270 3.69 0.19 -23.85
N SER A 271 3.67 -1.01 -24.44
CA SER A 271 2.74 -2.06 -24.04
C SER A 271 3.17 -2.61 -22.68
N GLU A 272 2.21 -2.79 -21.76
CA GLU A 272 2.44 -3.50 -20.48
C GLU A 272 3.03 -4.90 -20.69
#